data_AF-A0A0S8EBE0-F1
#
_entry.id   AF-A0A0S8EBE0-F1
#
_cell.length_a   1.000
_cell.length_b   1.000
_cell.length_c   1.000
_cell.angle_alpha   90.00
_cell.angle_beta   90.00
_cell.angle_gamma   90.00
#
_symmetry.space_group_name_H-M   'P 1'
#
loop_
_entity.id
_entity.type
_entity.pdbx_description
1 polymer ?
#
loop_
_entity_poly.entity_id
_entity_poly.type
_entity_poly.pdbx_seq_one_letter_code
_entity_poly.pdbx_strand_id
1 'polypeptide(L)'
;MITDPNDSGEQDENVMRDDLVHYEKGLELAEAGKYCQALEYMQEHLRRTPDDAEVLNDTGAILYCLGRSDEAIDHFVKARSTRNDSAETLWNLAEAYLATGKASEAAEIFDDMDRMGVLNADLLNRTAEVFLNQNNKAGALEMLLRSLQVWSDQEVLRPMVDIIRSKRPKVAFLFKENSTGAVNEIARFVKERFVVRFLEDSGEDQVQGLIEWSDIAWFEWGSDLAVTASKQVKTCKTIIGPYLDEGNPQWSRAVNWTNIDVLVTVDGCTAQEALAGELPELESQTSIAVIPSDVNLERSAEEDYPQRNQLDKINGLLIELEAEIESEQE
;
A
#
# COMPACT_ATOMS: atom_id res chain seq x y z
N MET A 1 -53.81 -35.96 -8.84
CA MET A 1 -53.26 -35.46 -7.57
C MET A 1 -53.06 -33.98 -7.75
N ILE A 2 -53.94 -33.19 -7.15
CA ILE A 2 -53.82 -31.73 -7.11
C ILE A 2 -52.83 -31.49 -5.97
N THR A 3 -51.60 -31.07 -6.27
CA THR A 3 -50.68 -30.57 -5.24
C THR A 3 -51.23 -29.23 -4.78
N ASP A 4 -51.55 -29.12 -3.48
CA ASP A 4 -52.05 -27.90 -2.88
C ASP A 4 -51.00 -26.80 -3.04
N PRO A 5 -51.32 -25.61 -3.58
CA PRO A 5 -50.37 -24.50 -3.70
C PRO A 5 -49.85 -23.98 -2.35
N ASN A 6 -50.49 -24.38 -1.25
CA ASN A 6 -50.09 -24.06 0.13
C ASN A 6 -48.99 -24.97 0.68
N ASP A 7 -48.78 -26.17 0.12
CA ASP A 7 -47.82 -27.17 0.66
C ASP A 7 -46.36 -26.77 0.40
N SER A 8 -46.09 -26.04 -0.69
CA SER A 8 -44.76 -25.47 -0.95
C SER A 8 -44.44 -24.28 -0.03
N GLY A 9 -45.43 -23.46 0.32
CA GLY A 9 -45.25 -22.31 1.21
C GLY A 9 -44.98 -22.71 2.67
N GLU A 10 -45.68 -23.72 3.18
CA GLU A 10 -45.45 -24.24 4.55
C GLU A 10 -44.15 -25.05 4.68
N GLN A 11 -43.69 -25.72 3.60
CA GLN A 11 -42.38 -26.39 3.58
C GLN A 11 -41.24 -25.38 3.54
N ASP A 12 -41.32 -24.35 2.70
CA ASP A 12 -40.31 -23.28 2.64
C ASP A 12 -40.27 -22.47 3.95
N GLU A 13 -41.41 -22.17 4.57
CA GLU A 13 -41.46 -21.50 5.88
C GLU A 13 -40.87 -22.35 7.02
N ASN A 14 -41.14 -23.67 7.06
CA ASN A 14 -40.55 -24.56 8.05
C ASN A 14 -39.04 -24.75 7.83
N VAL A 15 -38.58 -24.79 6.59
CA VAL A 15 -37.16 -24.90 6.25
C VAL A 15 -36.39 -23.64 6.64
N MET A 16 -36.93 -22.45 6.35
CA MET A 16 -36.34 -21.17 6.77
C MET A 16 -36.32 -21.03 8.30
N ARG A 17 -37.35 -21.54 8.98
CA ARG A 17 -37.41 -21.55 10.45
C ARG A 17 -36.39 -22.50 11.05
N ASP A 18 -36.24 -23.70 10.49
CA ASP A 18 -35.22 -24.65 10.92
C ASP A 18 -33.81 -24.10 10.69
N ASP A 19 -33.57 -23.40 9.57
CA ASP A 19 -32.27 -22.77 9.27
C ASP A 19 -31.87 -21.72 10.31
N LEU A 20 -32.81 -20.85 10.71
CA LEU A 20 -32.61 -19.87 11.77
C LEU A 20 -32.34 -20.52 13.13
N VAL A 21 -33.01 -21.65 13.44
CA VAL A 21 -32.79 -22.40 14.68
C VAL A 21 -31.37 -22.97 14.78
N HIS A 22 -30.76 -23.38 13.65
CA HIS A 22 -29.37 -23.84 13.66
C HIS A 22 -28.41 -22.70 13.98
N TYR A 23 -28.63 -21.51 13.38
CA TYR A 23 -27.80 -20.34 13.65
C TYR A 23 -27.87 -19.89 15.11
N GLU A 24 -29.09 -19.69 15.64
CA GLU A 24 -29.31 -19.31 17.05
C GLU A 24 -28.66 -20.31 18.01
N LYS A 25 -28.74 -21.61 17.71
CA LYS A 25 -28.12 -22.65 18.53
C LYS A 25 -26.60 -22.61 18.46
N GLY A 26 -26.05 -22.34 17.27
CA GLY A 26 -24.62 -22.14 17.07
C GLY A 26 -24.09 -20.99 17.92
N LEU A 27 -24.78 -19.85 17.90
CA LEU A 27 -24.46 -18.67 18.72
C LEU A 27 -24.45 -18.99 20.22
N GLU A 28 -25.52 -19.59 20.75
CA GLU A 28 -25.63 -19.96 22.18
C GLU A 28 -24.45 -20.87 22.61
N LEU A 29 -24.07 -21.81 21.75
CA LEU A 29 -22.94 -22.71 22.02
C LEU A 29 -21.60 -21.97 21.98
N ALA A 30 -21.43 -21.02 21.05
CA ALA A 30 -20.22 -20.19 20.96
C ALA A 30 -20.07 -19.30 22.19
N GLU A 31 -21.14 -18.64 22.65
CA GLU A 31 -21.18 -17.86 23.89
C GLU A 31 -20.85 -18.71 25.12
N ALA A 32 -21.28 -19.97 25.13
CA ALA A 32 -20.94 -20.94 26.17
C ALA A 32 -19.51 -21.52 26.05
N GLY A 33 -18.70 -21.05 25.09
CA GLY A 33 -17.33 -21.52 24.84
C GLY A 33 -17.23 -22.91 24.20
N LYS A 34 -18.34 -23.48 23.71
CA LYS A 34 -18.42 -24.81 23.09
C LYS A 34 -18.19 -24.71 21.58
N TYR A 35 -17.05 -24.15 21.20
CA TYR A 35 -16.75 -23.76 19.81
C TYR A 35 -16.83 -24.90 18.80
N CYS A 36 -16.34 -26.11 19.12
CA CYS A 36 -16.45 -27.24 18.20
C CYS A 36 -17.91 -27.62 17.89
N GLN A 37 -18.79 -27.57 18.89
CA GLN A 37 -20.21 -27.88 18.71
C GLN A 37 -20.92 -26.75 17.98
N ALA A 38 -20.60 -25.49 18.32
CA ALA A 38 -21.12 -24.33 17.61
C ALA A 38 -20.83 -24.42 16.11
N LEU A 39 -19.60 -24.80 15.74
CA LEU A 39 -19.18 -24.95 14.36
C LEU A 39 -20.02 -25.98 13.58
N GLU A 40 -20.43 -27.09 14.20
CA GLU A 40 -21.30 -28.09 13.56
C GLU A 40 -22.67 -27.48 13.18
N TYR A 41 -23.24 -26.68 14.07
CA TYR A 41 -24.51 -25.98 13.82
C TYR A 41 -24.36 -24.89 12.74
N MET A 42 -23.27 -24.11 12.78
CA MET A 42 -22.99 -23.11 11.74
C MET A 42 -22.82 -23.74 10.36
N GLN A 43 -22.14 -24.89 10.29
CA GLN A 43 -21.94 -25.62 9.02
C GLN A 43 -23.25 -26.16 8.45
N GLU A 44 -24.19 -26.60 9.30
CA GLU A 44 -25.50 -27.05 8.84
C GLU A 44 -26.34 -25.90 8.30
N HIS A 45 -26.27 -24.72 8.92
CA HIS A 45 -26.88 -23.50 8.39
C HIS A 45 -26.27 -23.12 7.02
N LEU A 46 -24.93 -23.03 6.95
CA LEU A 46 -24.22 -22.67 5.71
C LEU A 46 -24.37 -23.72 4.58
N ARG A 47 -24.79 -24.96 4.86
CA ARG A 47 -25.16 -25.91 3.79
C ARG A 47 -26.44 -25.49 3.06
N ARG A 48 -27.35 -24.82 3.75
CA ARG A 48 -28.66 -24.38 3.23
C ARG A 48 -28.58 -22.96 2.69
N THR A 49 -27.88 -22.10 3.41
CA THR A 49 -27.67 -20.69 3.07
C THR A 49 -26.16 -20.38 2.99
N PRO A 50 -25.46 -20.77 1.91
CA PRO A 50 -23.99 -20.74 1.86
C PRO A 50 -23.38 -19.35 1.90
N ASP A 51 -24.16 -18.33 1.55
CA ASP A 51 -23.70 -16.95 1.37
C ASP A 51 -24.30 -16.02 2.42
N ASP A 52 -24.78 -16.57 3.55
CA ASP A 52 -25.16 -15.78 4.72
C ASP A 52 -23.92 -15.13 5.35
N ALA A 53 -23.77 -13.83 5.17
CA ALA A 53 -22.59 -13.11 5.55
C ALA A 53 -22.39 -13.02 7.08
N GLU A 54 -23.48 -12.97 7.84
CA GLU A 54 -23.43 -12.89 9.31
C GLU A 54 -22.95 -14.24 9.86
N VAL A 55 -23.54 -15.34 9.38
CA VAL A 55 -23.11 -16.68 9.78
C VAL A 55 -21.69 -17.01 9.31
N LEU A 56 -21.29 -16.53 8.12
CA LEU A 56 -19.90 -16.66 7.66
C LEU A 56 -18.92 -15.91 8.59
N ASN A 57 -19.24 -14.68 9.01
CA ASN A 57 -18.44 -13.94 9.99
C ASN A 57 -18.35 -14.70 11.32
N ASP A 58 -19.47 -15.13 11.88
CA ASP A 58 -19.48 -15.83 13.17
C ASP A 58 -18.76 -17.17 13.12
N THR A 59 -18.89 -17.89 12.00
CA THR A 59 -18.13 -19.12 11.73
C THR A 59 -16.63 -18.83 11.73
N GLY A 60 -16.21 -17.76 11.06
CA GLY A 60 -14.82 -17.30 11.07
C GLY A 60 -14.34 -16.98 12.50
N ALA A 61 -15.13 -16.27 13.29
CA ALA A 61 -14.80 -15.93 14.68
C ALA A 61 -14.66 -17.18 15.57
N ILE A 62 -15.56 -18.16 15.40
CA ILE A 62 -15.49 -19.46 16.08
C ILE A 62 -14.21 -20.21 15.69
N LEU A 63 -13.87 -20.25 14.40
CA LEU A 63 -12.64 -20.87 13.89
C LEU A 63 -11.39 -20.19 14.43
N TYR A 64 -11.39 -18.86 14.50
CA TYR A 64 -10.30 -18.08 15.10
C TYR A 64 -10.12 -18.42 16.58
N CYS A 65 -11.20 -18.52 17.36
CA CYS A 65 -11.16 -18.95 18.77
C CYS A 65 -10.63 -20.37 18.96
N LEU A 66 -10.81 -21.24 17.95
CA LEU A 66 -10.24 -22.59 17.91
C LEU A 66 -8.76 -22.63 17.48
N GLY A 67 -8.14 -21.48 17.18
CA GLY A 67 -6.77 -21.38 16.66
C GLY A 67 -6.64 -21.80 15.19
N ARG A 68 -7.75 -21.89 14.46
CA ARG A 68 -7.82 -22.27 13.03
C ARG A 68 -7.88 -21.01 12.17
N SER A 69 -6.89 -20.14 12.33
CA SER A 69 -6.91 -18.78 11.75
C SER A 69 -6.89 -18.75 10.23
N ASP A 70 -6.22 -19.69 9.56
CA ASP A 70 -6.26 -19.77 8.09
C ASP A 70 -7.67 -20.08 7.56
N GLU A 71 -8.39 -21.01 8.18
CA GLU A 71 -9.78 -21.31 7.80
C GLU A 71 -10.72 -20.16 8.17
N ALA A 72 -10.46 -19.46 9.27
CA ALA A 72 -11.20 -18.26 9.64
C ALA A 72 -11.10 -17.18 8.55
N ILE A 73 -9.90 -16.97 7.99
CA ILE A 73 -9.67 -16.02 6.89
C ILE A 73 -10.55 -16.37 5.69
N ASP A 74 -10.63 -17.65 5.29
CA ASP A 74 -11.46 -18.07 4.16
C ASP A 74 -12.94 -17.69 4.37
N HIS A 75 -13.45 -17.88 5.59
CA HIS A 75 -14.82 -17.51 5.95
C HIS A 75 -15.04 -15.99 5.99
N PHE A 76 -14.11 -15.22 6.56
CA PHE A 76 -14.20 -13.76 6.60
C PHE A 76 -14.09 -13.13 5.21
N VAL A 77 -13.18 -13.62 4.36
CA VAL A 77 -13.06 -13.20 2.96
C VAL A 77 -14.35 -13.49 2.21
N LYS A 78 -14.96 -14.67 2.43
CA LYS A 78 -16.25 -15.00 1.84
C LYS A 78 -17.35 -14.06 2.34
N ALA A 79 -17.45 -13.79 3.65
CA ALA A 79 -18.43 -12.86 4.22
C ALA A 79 -18.31 -11.44 3.64
N ARG A 80 -17.09 -10.97 3.42
CA ARG A 80 -16.84 -9.68 2.76
C ARG A 80 -17.29 -9.70 1.29
N SER A 81 -17.00 -10.80 0.57
CA SER A 81 -17.38 -10.95 -0.84
C SER A 81 -18.90 -10.95 -1.09
N THR A 82 -19.70 -11.34 -0.09
CA THR A 82 -21.18 -11.31 -0.14
C THR A 82 -21.76 -9.90 0.07
N ARG A 83 -20.93 -8.84 -0.06
CA ARG A 83 -21.28 -7.42 0.08
C ARG A 83 -21.71 -6.99 1.48
N ASN A 84 -21.30 -7.74 2.50
CA ASN A 84 -21.41 -7.32 3.89
C ASN A 84 -20.05 -6.77 4.36
N ASP A 85 -19.73 -5.56 3.90
CA ASP A 85 -18.62 -4.79 4.44
C ASP A 85 -19.03 -4.26 5.82
N SER A 86 -19.06 -5.16 6.80
CA SER A 86 -19.30 -4.79 8.20
C SER A 86 -17.97 -4.47 8.87
N ALA A 87 -18.00 -3.51 9.80
CA ALA A 87 -16.82 -3.13 10.57
C ALA A 87 -16.26 -4.31 11.38
N GLU A 88 -17.16 -5.18 11.84
CA GLU A 88 -16.82 -6.40 12.56
C GLU A 88 -16.07 -7.40 11.67
N THR A 89 -16.57 -7.67 10.45
CA THR A 89 -15.90 -8.57 9.50
C THR A 89 -14.50 -8.07 9.16
N LEU A 90 -14.32 -6.76 8.94
CA LEU A 90 -13.00 -6.19 8.65
C LEU A 90 -12.05 -6.29 9.85
N TRP A 91 -12.54 -6.02 11.05
CA TRP A 91 -11.74 -6.14 12.28
C TRP A 91 -11.29 -7.59 12.50
N ASN A 92 -12.23 -8.53 12.41
CA ASN A 92 -11.96 -9.96 12.56
C ASN A 92 -11.00 -10.48 11.49
N LEU A 93 -11.15 -10.03 10.25
CA LEU A 93 -10.24 -10.36 9.16
C LEU A 93 -8.82 -9.82 9.40
N ALA A 94 -8.69 -8.57 9.84
CA ALA A 94 -7.40 -7.98 10.18
C ALA A 94 -6.69 -8.76 11.29
N GLU A 95 -7.41 -9.10 12.36
CA GLU A 95 -6.89 -9.92 13.47
C GLU A 95 -6.45 -11.32 13.01
N ALA A 96 -7.22 -11.95 12.13
CA ALA A 96 -6.88 -13.26 11.56
C ALA A 96 -5.64 -13.18 10.65
N TYR A 97 -5.52 -12.13 9.85
CA TYR A 97 -4.31 -11.89 9.06
C TYR A 97 -3.09 -11.67 9.95
N LEU A 98 -3.16 -10.84 10.99
CA LEU A 98 -2.02 -10.63 11.88
C LEU A 98 -1.63 -11.90 12.65
N ALA A 99 -2.60 -12.69 13.09
CA ALA A 99 -2.34 -13.97 13.76
C ALA A 99 -1.62 -14.99 12.85
N THR A 100 -1.79 -14.88 11.53
CA THR A 100 -1.13 -15.74 10.53
C THR A 100 0.11 -15.09 9.91
N GLY A 101 0.52 -13.90 10.38
CA GLY A 101 1.65 -13.16 9.83
C GLY A 101 1.39 -12.51 8.46
N LYS A 102 0.13 -12.44 8.00
CA LYS A 102 -0.26 -11.87 6.71
C LYS A 102 -0.42 -10.34 6.80
N ALA A 103 0.66 -9.64 7.16
CA ALA A 103 0.63 -8.20 7.41
C ALA A 103 0.31 -7.37 6.16
N SER A 104 0.76 -7.81 4.98
CA SER A 104 0.44 -7.16 3.71
C SER A 104 -1.05 -7.21 3.43
N GLU A 105 -1.68 -8.38 3.58
CA GLU A 105 -3.12 -8.58 3.38
C GLU A 105 -3.95 -7.81 4.42
N ALA A 106 -3.46 -7.68 5.66
CA ALA A 106 -4.08 -6.79 6.65
C ALA A 106 -4.02 -5.32 6.22
N ALA A 107 -2.87 -4.85 5.70
CA ALA A 107 -2.71 -3.46 5.26
C ALA A 107 -3.63 -3.11 4.07
N GLU A 108 -3.91 -4.07 3.17
CA GLU A 108 -4.81 -3.88 2.02
C GLU A 108 -6.24 -3.49 2.43
N ILE A 109 -6.69 -3.87 3.62
CA ILE A 109 -8.06 -3.59 4.08
C ILE A 109 -8.17 -2.33 4.96
N PHE A 110 -7.05 -1.69 5.28
CA PHE A 110 -7.05 -0.56 6.22
C PHE A 110 -7.71 0.70 5.67
N ASP A 111 -7.73 0.90 4.35
CA ASP A 111 -8.47 2.02 3.77
C ASP A 111 -9.98 1.84 3.91
N ASP A 112 -10.47 0.60 3.85
CA ASP A 112 -11.87 0.29 4.10
C ASP A 112 -12.20 0.52 5.60
N MET A 113 -11.31 0.05 6.48
CA MET A 113 -11.46 0.25 7.93
C MET A 113 -11.43 1.73 8.34
N ASP A 114 -10.60 2.54 7.69
CA ASP A 114 -10.53 3.98 7.91
C ASP A 114 -11.82 4.68 7.46
N ARG A 115 -12.35 4.32 6.28
CA ARG A 115 -13.66 4.82 5.82
C ARG A 115 -14.82 4.45 6.75
N MET A 116 -14.73 3.30 7.42
CA MET A 116 -15.71 2.86 8.42
C MET A 116 -15.45 3.45 9.82
N GLY A 117 -14.33 4.15 10.03
CA GLY A 117 -13.96 4.74 11.32
C GLY A 117 -13.54 3.72 12.38
N VAL A 118 -13.08 2.53 11.97
CA VAL A 118 -12.67 1.46 12.88
C VAL A 118 -11.16 1.17 12.89
N LEU A 119 -10.40 1.79 11.98
CA LEU A 119 -8.94 1.76 12.03
C LEU A 119 -8.43 2.52 13.26
N ASN A 120 -7.48 1.94 13.99
CA ASN A 120 -6.87 2.58 15.16
C ASN A 120 -5.36 2.35 15.23
N ALA A 121 -4.71 3.13 16.09
CA ALA A 121 -3.25 3.12 16.26
C ALA A 121 -2.71 1.77 16.75
N ASP A 122 -3.46 1.03 17.59
CA ASP A 122 -3.01 -0.27 18.10
C ASP A 122 -2.87 -1.30 16.97
N LEU A 123 -3.89 -1.42 16.13
CA LEU A 123 -3.86 -2.31 14.98
C LEU A 123 -2.71 -1.97 14.03
N LEU A 124 -2.52 -0.68 13.72
CA LEU A 124 -1.41 -0.20 12.89
C LEU A 124 -0.04 -0.54 13.51
N ASN A 125 0.13 -0.33 14.81
CA ASN A 125 1.37 -0.64 15.53
C ASN A 125 1.67 -2.15 15.52
N ARG A 126 0.64 -3.00 15.71
CA ARG A 126 0.78 -4.47 15.66
C ARG A 126 1.12 -4.95 14.25
N THR A 127 0.53 -4.38 13.21
CA THR A 127 0.92 -4.66 11.82
C THR A 127 2.37 -4.25 11.54
N ALA A 128 2.80 -3.10 12.06
CA ALA A 128 4.18 -2.66 11.94
C ALA A 128 5.16 -3.65 12.58
N GLU A 129 4.82 -4.19 13.75
CA GLU A 129 5.62 -5.22 14.43
C GLU A 129 5.74 -6.50 13.58
N VAL A 130 4.66 -6.97 12.98
CA VAL A 130 4.70 -8.13 12.08
C VAL A 130 5.59 -7.87 10.86
N PHE A 131 5.48 -6.69 10.24
CA PHE A 131 6.38 -6.31 9.15
C PHE A 131 7.86 -6.27 9.58
N LEU A 132 8.18 -5.75 10.77
CA LEU A 132 9.55 -5.76 11.30
C LEU A 132 10.07 -7.18 11.51
N ASN A 133 9.24 -8.09 12.01
CA ASN A 133 9.60 -9.50 12.18
C ASN A 133 9.85 -10.20 10.83
N GLN A 134 9.29 -9.67 9.75
CA GLN A 134 9.51 -10.12 8.37
C GLN A 134 10.65 -9.37 7.68
N ASN A 135 11.38 -8.52 8.40
CA ASN A 135 12.40 -7.62 7.85
C ASN A 135 11.86 -6.64 6.77
N ASN A 136 10.54 -6.46 6.68
CA ASN A 136 9.92 -5.49 5.77
C ASN A 136 9.89 -4.09 6.41
N LYS A 137 11.03 -3.40 6.34
CA LYS A 137 11.22 -2.05 6.91
C LYS A 137 10.26 -1.02 6.30
N ALA A 138 9.99 -1.12 5.01
CA ALA A 138 9.13 -0.19 4.29
C ALA A 138 7.67 -0.29 4.75
N GLY A 139 7.13 -1.51 4.79
CA GLY A 139 5.77 -1.77 5.29
C GLY A 139 5.62 -1.37 6.76
N ALA A 140 6.62 -1.70 7.60
CA ALA A 140 6.61 -1.29 9.00
C ALA A 140 6.55 0.24 9.15
N LEU A 141 7.41 0.96 8.41
CA LEU A 141 7.46 2.42 8.47
C LEU A 141 6.14 3.06 8.03
N GLU A 142 5.51 2.53 6.97
CA GLU A 142 4.21 3.00 6.49
C GLU A 142 3.13 2.88 7.57
N MET A 143 3.08 1.73 8.26
CA MET A 143 2.12 1.50 9.34
C MET A 143 2.35 2.44 10.53
N LEU A 144 3.61 2.70 10.90
CA LEU A 144 3.94 3.65 11.98
C LEU A 144 3.60 5.10 11.61
N LEU A 145 3.84 5.51 10.36
CA LEU A 145 3.47 6.84 9.89
C LEU A 145 1.95 7.03 9.90
N ARG A 146 1.17 6.05 9.42
CA ARG A 146 -0.30 6.06 9.55
C ARG A 146 -0.74 6.08 11.01
N SER A 147 -0.08 5.31 11.88
CA SER A 147 -0.40 5.29 13.32
C SER A 147 -0.23 6.68 13.95
N LEU A 148 0.85 7.40 13.60
CA LEU A 148 1.09 8.77 14.05
C LEU A 148 0.09 9.79 13.47
N GLN A 149 -0.52 9.52 12.31
CA GLN A 149 -1.60 10.34 11.77
C GLN A 149 -2.89 10.14 12.57
N VAL A 150 -3.24 8.89 12.89
CA VAL A 150 -4.43 8.55 13.70
C VAL A 150 -4.28 9.06 15.13
N TRP A 151 -3.09 8.87 15.73
CA TRP A 151 -2.79 9.33 17.08
C TRP A 151 -1.35 9.81 17.18
N SER A 152 -1.16 11.12 17.21
CA SER A 152 0.17 11.75 17.15
C SER A 152 0.94 11.77 18.49
N ASP A 153 0.25 11.54 19.61
CA ASP A 153 0.83 11.57 20.96
C ASP A 153 1.44 10.21 21.35
N GLN A 154 2.30 9.69 20.47
CA GLN A 154 3.01 8.43 20.63
C GLN A 154 4.53 8.68 20.64
N GLU A 155 5.05 9.21 21.76
CA GLU A 155 6.46 9.65 21.88
C GLU A 155 7.48 8.56 21.50
N VAL A 156 7.15 7.30 21.77
CA VAL A 156 8.02 6.14 21.51
C VAL A 156 8.21 5.86 20.02
N LEU A 157 7.27 6.26 19.17
CA LEU A 157 7.32 5.93 17.74
C LEU A 157 8.34 6.78 16.98
N ARG A 158 8.61 8.02 17.41
CA ARG A 158 9.55 8.90 16.67
C ARG A 158 10.98 8.31 16.61
N PRO A 159 11.59 7.89 17.74
CA PRO A 159 12.88 7.20 17.67
C PRO A 159 12.84 5.90 16.84
N MET A 160 11.72 5.16 16.90
CA MET A 160 11.57 3.92 16.13
C MET A 160 11.57 4.19 14.62
N VAL A 161 10.81 5.19 14.18
CA VAL A 161 10.78 5.68 12.80
C VAL A 161 12.18 6.10 12.35
N ASP A 162 12.93 6.87 13.15
CA ASP A 162 14.28 7.30 12.80
C ASP A 162 15.26 6.12 12.67
N ILE A 163 15.16 5.12 13.56
CA ILE A 163 15.97 3.90 13.48
C ILE A 163 15.64 3.12 12.20
N ILE A 164 14.35 2.93 11.88
CA ILE A 164 13.94 2.23 10.65
C ILE A 164 14.47 2.96 9.42
N ARG A 165 14.24 4.27 9.32
CA ARG A 165 14.76 5.13 8.24
C ARG A 165 16.28 5.02 8.08
N SER A 166 17.03 4.96 9.19
CA SER A 166 18.49 4.84 9.15
C SER A 166 19.01 3.51 8.58
N LYS A 167 18.16 2.49 8.52
CA LYS A 167 18.47 1.15 7.97
C LYS A 167 17.93 0.94 6.56
N ARG A 168 17.28 1.96 5.99
CA ARG A 168 16.82 2.02 4.60
C ARG A 168 17.84 2.80 3.75
N PRO A 169 17.78 2.69 2.41
CA PRO A 169 18.61 3.47 1.51
C PRO A 169 18.64 4.97 1.84
N LYS A 170 19.80 5.60 1.70
CA LYS A 170 19.94 7.06 1.75
C LYS A 170 19.57 7.65 0.41
N VAL A 171 18.78 8.72 0.44
CA VAL A 171 18.31 9.39 -0.77
C VAL A 171 18.95 10.78 -0.90
N ALA A 172 19.63 11.04 -1.99
CA ALA A 172 19.91 12.41 -2.43
C ALA A 172 18.72 12.87 -3.28
N PHE A 173 18.03 13.93 -2.86
CA PHE A 173 16.87 14.47 -3.58
C PHE A 173 17.23 15.85 -4.11
N LEU A 174 17.36 15.96 -5.43
CA LEU A 174 17.85 17.15 -6.13
C LEU A 174 16.71 17.77 -6.93
N PHE A 175 16.53 19.08 -6.84
CA PHE A 175 15.45 19.76 -7.52
C PHE A 175 15.76 21.21 -7.91
N LYS A 176 14.97 21.76 -8.83
CA LYS A 176 15.15 23.13 -9.33
C LYS A 176 14.85 24.19 -8.27
N GLU A 177 15.64 25.25 -8.22
CA GLU A 177 15.41 26.39 -7.32
C GLU A 177 14.00 26.99 -7.53
N ASN A 178 13.34 27.38 -6.44
CA ASN A 178 11.97 27.90 -6.42
C ASN A 178 10.88 26.92 -6.91
N SER A 179 11.14 25.60 -6.88
CA SER A 179 10.09 24.60 -7.08
C SER A 179 8.99 24.74 -6.03
N THR A 180 7.73 24.69 -6.45
CA THR A 180 6.55 24.78 -5.56
C THR A 180 5.56 23.67 -5.86
N GLY A 181 4.57 23.48 -4.97
CA GLY A 181 3.55 22.44 -5.15
C GLY A 181 4.12 21.02 -5.03
N ALA A 182 4.03 20.25 -6.12
CA ALA A 182 4.32 18.81 -6.19
C ALA A 182 5.68 18.41 -5.62
N VAL A 183 6.75 19.13 -5.98
CA VAL A 183 8.11 18.80 -5.54
C VAL A 183 8.24 18.86 -4.02
N ASN A 184 7.61 19.84 -3.38
CA ASN A 184 7.66 19.98 -1.92
C ASN A 184 6.89 18.84 -1.23
N GLU A 185 5.86 18.32 -1.88
CA GLU A 185 5.10 17.17 -1.39
C GLU A 185 5.91 15.88 -1.52
N ILE A 186 6.51 15.62 -2.68
CA ILE A 186 7.43 14.49 -2.89
C ILE A 186 8.61 14.59 -1.92
N ALA A 187 9.23 15.76 -1.79
CA ALA A 187 10.33 15.98 -0.86
C ALA A 187 9.94 15.67 0.60
N ARG A 188 8.73 16.08 1.04
CA ARG A 188 8.20 15.72 2.37
C ARG A 188 7.98 14.22 2.50
N PHE A 189 7.35 13.61 1.50
CA PHE A 189 7.06 12.18 1.44
C PHE A 189 8.32 11.33 1.57
N VAL A 190 9.36 11.65 0.78
CA VAL A 190 10.66 10.96 0.82
C VAL A 190 11.37 11.22 2.15
N LYS A 191 11.31 12.46 2.68
CA LYS A 191 11.90 12.80 3.97
C LYS A 191 11.32 12.01 5.14
N GLU A 192 10.01 11.77 5.14
CA GLU A 192 9.35 10.97 6.17
C GLU A 192 9.77 9.49 6.12
N ARG A 193 10.19 9.00 4.95
CA ARG A 193 10.45 7.57 4.69
C ARG A 193 11.91 7.16 4.62
N PHE A 194 12.81 8.11 4.40
CA PHE A 194 14.24 7.86 4.19
C PHE A 194 15.12 8.88 4.90
N VAL A 195 16.41 8.59 5.03
CA VAL A 195 17.43 9.61 5.36
C VAL A 195 17.76 10.37 4.08
N VAL A 196 17.47 11.67 4.06
CA VAL A 196 17.53 12.47 2.83
C VAL A 196 18.50 13.64 2.96
N ARG A 197 19.25 13.92 1.89
CA ARG A 197 19.93 15.20 1.66
C ARG A 197 19.33 15.88 0.45
N PHE A 198 19.02 17.16 0.61
CA PHE A 198 18.44 17.98 -0.45
C PHE A 198 19.50 18.85 -1.11
N LEU A 199 19.46 18.96 -2.44
CA LEU A 199 20.26 19.92 -3.20
C LEU A 199 19.37 20.70 -4.16
N GLU A 200 19.45 22.02 -4.09
CA GLU A 200 18.85 22.90 -5.08
C GLU A 200 19.86 23.14 -6.22
N ASP A 201 19.36 23.29 -7.45
CA ASP A 201 20.08 23.41 -8.74
C ASP A 201 21.20 24.48 -8.82
N SER A 202 21.41 25.29 -7.76
CA SER A 202 22.53 26.24 -7.68
C SER A 202 23.88 25.63 -7.28
N GLY A 203 23.96 24.31 -7.07
CA GLY A 203 25.12 23.64 -6.43
C GLY A 203 25.80 22.53 -7.24
N GLU A 204 26.11 22.72 -8.54
CA GLU A 204 26.73 21.68 -9.40
C GLU A 204 27.96 20.99 -8.77
N ASP A 205 28.83 21.75 -8.09
CA ASP A 205 30.06 21.24 -7.45
C ASP A 205 29.78 20.21 -6.33
N GLN A 206 28.54 20.14 -5.84
CA GLN A 206 28.13 19.26 -4.74
C GLN A 206 27.47 17.96 -5.21
N VAL A 207 27.12 17.86 -6.51
CA VAL A 207 26.37 16.72 -7.07
C VAL A 207 27.14 15.41 -6.88
N GLN A 208 28.44 15.38 -7.21
CA GLN A 208 29.27 14.17 -7.07
C GLN A 208 29.33 13.68 -5.62
N GLY A 209 29.56 14.59 -4.66
CA GLY A 209 29.65 14.22 -3.25
C GLY A 209 28.33 13.73 -2.66
N LEU A 210 27.20 14.12 -3.25
CA LEU A 210 25.88 13.62 -2.86
C LEU A 210 25.60 12.24 -3.47
N ILE A 211 25.89 12.04 -4.76
CA ILE A 211 25.78 10.75 -5.44
C ILE A 211 26.64 9.69 -4.74
N GLU A 212 27.85 10.04 -4.30
CA GLU A 212 28.73 9.15 -3.52
C GLU A 212 28.21 8.85 -2.11
N TRP A 213 27.39 9.73 -1.53
CA TRP A 213 26.84 9.55 -0.18
C TRP A 213 25.53 8.76 -0.17
N SER A 214 24.76 8.83 -1.26
CA SER A 214 23.44 8.24 -1.38
C SER A 214 23.48 6.84 -1.99
N ASP A 215 22.47 6.04 -1.66
CA ASP A 215 22.17 4.77 -2.34
C ASP A 215 21.21 5.01 -3.53
N ILE A 216 20.40 6.08 -3.45
CA ILE A 216 19.51 6.55 -4.51
C ILE A 216 19.71 8.06 -4.71
N ALA A 217 19.96 8.50 -5.95
CA ALA A 217 19.95 9.90 -6.35
C ALA A 217 18.73 10.19 -7.22
N TRP A 218 17.82 11.01 -6.72
CA TRP A 218 16.59 11.42 -7.39
C TRP A 218 16.73 12.86 -7.89
N PHE A 219 16.61 13.05 -9.21
CA PHE A 219 16.62 14.34 -9.88
C PHE A 219 15.21 14.76 -10.31
N GLU A 220 14.55 15.57 -9.49
CA GLU A 220 13.18 16.06 -9.72
C GLU A 220 13.21 17.44 -10.38
N TRP A 221 12.64 17.57 -11.58
CA TRP A 221 12.54 18.82 -12.35
C TRP A 221 13.89 19.51 -12.68
N GLY A 222 15.02 18.82 -12.51
CA GLY A 222 16.37 19.34 -12.72
C GLY A 222 17.08 18.70 -13.92
N SER A 223 16.71 19.08 -15.14
CA SER A 223 17.29 18.52 -16.38
C SER A 223 18.80 18.68 -16.48
N ASP A 224 19.34 19.81 -16.01
CA ASP A 224 20.76 20.12 -16.13
C ASP A 224 21.58 19.36 -15.07
N LEU A 225 21.09 19.25 -13.84
CA LEU A 225 21.68 18.37 -12.82
C LEU A 225 21.62 16.91 -13.24
N ALA A 226 20.52 16.47 -13.84
CA ALA A 226 20.39 15.10 -14.34
C ALA A 226 21.39 14.82 -15.47
N VAL A 227 21.59 15.76 -16.39
CA VAL A 227 22.65 15.67 -17.42
C VAL A 227 24.02 15.59 -16.78
N THR A 228 24.33 16.45 -15.81
CA THR A 228 25.60 16.47 -15.10
C THR A 228 25.85 15.15 -14.35
N ALA A 229 24.87 14.67 -13.59
CA ALA A 229 24.93 13.42 -12.86
C ALA A 229 25.09 12.20 -13.78
N SER A 230 24.38 12.17 -14.92
CA SER A 230 24.48 11.05 -15.87
C SER A 230 25.89 10.86 -16.43
N LYS A 231 26.71 11.92 -16.44
CA LYS A 231 28.10 11.90 -16.93
C LYS A 231 29.12 11.56 -15.84
N GLN A 232 28.69 11.50 -14.58
CA GLN A 232 29.54 11.15 -13.45
C GLN A 232 29.70 9.63 -13.33
N VAL A 233 30.63 9.22 -12.46
CA VAL A 233 30.80 7.79 -12.14
C VAL A 233 29.57 7.34 -11.36
N LYS A 234 28.87 6.34 -11.89
CA LYS A 234 27.68 5.78 -11.24
C LYS A 234 28.07 5.01 -9.98
N THR A 235 27.65 5.50 -8.82
CA THR A 235 27.86 4.84 -7.51
C THR A 235 26.55 4.49 -6.79
N CYS A 236 25.41 4.93 -7.32
CA CYS A 236 24.10 4.75 -6.72
C CYS A 236 23.04 4.54 -7.81
N LYS A 237 21.83 4.11 -7.41
CA LYS A 237 20.67 4.10 -8.31
C LYS A 237 20.29 5.53 -8.65
N THR A 238 19.99 5.82 -9.90
CA THR A 238 19.69 7.17 -10.38
C THR A 238 18.29 7.24 -10.99
N ILE A 239 17.47 8.14 -10.46
CA ILE A 239 16.10 8.41 -10.89
C ILE A 239 16.05 9.82 -11.51
N ILE A 240 15.42 9.95 -12.67
CA ILE A 240 15.06 11.24 -13.25
C ILE A 240 13.53 11.36 -13.24
N GLY A 241 13.00 12.39 -12.57
CA GLY A 241 11.60 12.81 -12.63
C GLY A 241 11.49 14.17 -13.32
N PRO A 242 11.47 14.23 -14.67
CA PRO A 242 11.51 15.48 -15.39
C PRO A 242 10.15 16.20 -15.40
N TYR A 243 10.19 17.53 -15.42
CA TYR A 243 9.02 18.34 -15.78
C TYR A 243 8.78 18.21 -17.28
N LEU A 244 7.72 17.49 -17.65
CA LEU A 244 7.48 17.03 -19.03
C LEU A 244 6.47 17.90 -19.81
N ASP A 245 6.20 19.13 -19.35
CA ASP A 245 5.31 20.08 -20.04
C ASP A 245 6.05 21.05 -20.98
N GLU A 246 7.39 20.96 -21.06
CA GLU A 246 8.16 21.71 -22.06
C GLU A 246 8.32 20.89 -23.34
N GLY A 247 7.50 21.20 -24.34
CA GLY A 247 7.62 20.63 -25.68
C GLY A 247 9.07 20.68 -26.19
N ASN A 248 9.63 19.49 -26.45
CA ASN A 248 11.01 19.19 -26.87
C ASN A 248 12.07 19.19 -25.74
N PRO A 249 12.31 18.03 -25.10
CA PRO A 249 13.31 17.91 -24.04
C PRO A 249 14.72 17.84 -24.64
N GLN A 250 15.29 18.97 -25.10
CA GLN A 250 16.65 19.00 -25.66
C GLN A 250 17.70 18.41 -24.70
N TRP A 251 17.48 18.55 -23.40
CA TRP A 251 18.31 17.96 -22.34
C TRP A 251 18.41 16.43 -22.44
N SER A 252 17.37 15.75 -22.91
CA SER A 252 17.31 14.28 -23.00
C SER A 252 18.41 13.71 -23.91
N ARG A 253 18.84 14.45 -24.93
CA ARG A 253 19.95 14.07 -25.82
C ARG A 253 21.31 14.20 -25.16
N ALA A 254 21.42 15.01 -24.11
CA ALA A 254 22.65 15.25 -23.36
C ALA A 254 22.84 14.29 -22.18
N VAL A 255 21.78 13.56 -21.80
CA VAL A 255 21.79 12.54 -20.75
C VAL A 255 22.45 11.27 -21.26
N ASN A 256 23.35 10.71 -20.46
CA ASN A 256 23.84 9.35 -20.67
C ASN A 256 22.87 8.35 -20.02
N TRP A 257 21.88 7.88 -20.80
CA TRP A 257 20.80 7.00 -20.32
C TRP A 257 21.28 5.66 -19.78
N THR A 258 22.43 5.14 -20.24
CA THR A 258 23.02 3.92 -19.66
C THR A 258 23.40 4.06 -18.18
N ASN A 259 23.56 5.29 -17.68
CA ASN A 259 23.82 5.59 -16.28
C ASN A 259 22.55 5.90 -15.48
N ILE A 260 21.37 5.88 -16.10
CA ILE A 260 20.08 6.17 -15.45
C ILE A 260 19.32 4.86 -15.26
N ASP A 261 18.94 4.56 -14.02
CA ASP A 261 18.19 3.36 -13.69
C ASP A 261 16.70 3.53 -13.99
N VAL A 262 16.14 4.67 -13.60
CA VAL A 262 14.70 4.93 -13.73
C VAL A 262 14.43 6.31 -14.30
N LEU A 263 13.58 6.35 -15.32
CA LEU A 263 12.91 7.54 -15.80
C LEU A 263 11.45 7.50 -15.32
N VAL A 264 11.05 8.47 -14.51
CA VAL A 264 9.66 8.64 -14.08
C VAL A 264 8.93 9.51 -15.11
N THR A 265 7.78 9.04 -15.60
CA THR A 265 6.90 9.81 -16.49
C THR A 265 5.50 9.94 -15.89
N VAL A 266 4.71 10.87 -16.40
CA VAL A 266 3.30 11.05 -16.03
C VAL A 266 2.43 10.53 -17.18
N ASP A 267 1.39 9.77 -16.87
CA ASP A 267 0.49 9.14 -17.86
C ASP A 267 -0.21 10.20 -18.72
N GLY A 268 -0.35 9.92 -20.02
CA GLY A 268 -0.92 10.84 -21.00
C GLY A 268 -0.06 12.08 -21.29
N CYS A 269 1.19 12.13 -20.81
CA CYS A 269 2.08 13.25 -21.09
C CYS A 269 2.69 13.16 -22.50
N THR A 270 2.55 14.23 -23.28
CA THR A 270 3.06 14.35 -24.66
C THR A 270 4.58 14.17 -24.76
N ALA A 271 5.31 14.44 -23.68
CA ALA A 271 6.76 14.27 -23.69
C ALA A 271 7.20 12.81 -23.53
N GLN A 272 6.37 11.90 -23.01
CA GLN A 272 6.68 10.47 -23.06
C GLN A 272 6.68 9.98 -24.52
N GLU A 273 5.69 10.39 -25.31
CA GLU A 273 5.64 10.11 -26.75
C GLU A 273 6.80 10.76 -27.51
N ALA A 274 7.16 11.99 -27.13
CA ALA A 274 8.31 12.69 -27.70
C ALA A 274 9.64 11.97 -27.41
N LEU A 275 9.86 11.50 -26.17
CA LEU A 275 11.05 10.74 -25.79
C LEU A 275 11.13 9.41 -26.54
N ALA A 276 10.02 8.68 -26.68
CA ALA A 276 9.98 7.44 -27.44
C ALA A 276 10.34 7.63 -28.93
N GLY A 277 9.92 8.74 -29.53
CA GLY A 277 10.28 9.09 -30.90
C GLY A 277 11.74 9.55 -31.05
N GLU A 278 12.29 10.25 -30.06
CA GLU A 278 13.64 10.80 -30.10
C GLU A 278 14.73 9.80 -29.67
N LEU A 279 14.40 8.84 -28.79
CA LEU A 279 15.32 7.92 -28.15
C LEU A 279 14.82 6.46 -28.28
N PRO A 280 14.98 5.82 -29.46
CA PRO A 280 14.45 4.48 -29.72
C PRO A 280 15.03 3.38 -28.80
N GLU A 281 16.20 3.61 -28.21
CA GLU A 281 16.90 2.65 -27.35
C GLU A 281 16.64 2.88 -25.85
N LEU A 282 15.87 3.92 -25.48
CA LEU A 282 15.67 4.33 -24.08
C LEU A 282 15.17 3.18 -23.19
N GLU A 283 14.14 2.45 -23.65
CA GLU A 283 13.55 1.32 -22.90
C GLU A 283 14.51 0.14 -22.71
N SER A 284 15.58 0.05 -23.53
CA SER A 284 16.61 -0.98 -23.37
C SER A 284 17.75 -0.57 -22.42
N GLN A 285 17.81 0.72 -22.07
CA GLN A 285 18.88 1.30 -21.24
C GLN A 285 18.39 1.72 -19.86
N THR A 286 17.12 2.10 -19.74
CA THR A 286 16.53 2.70 -18.53
C THR A 286 15.11 2.19 -18.34
N SER A 287 14.75 1.85 -17.11
CA SER A 287 13.39 1.46 -16.74
C SER A 287 12.49 2.69 -16.75
N ILE A 288 11.27 2.57 -17.30
CA ILE A 288 10.30 3.67 -17.33
C ILE A 288 9.19 3.39 -16.31
N ALA A 289 9.07 4.26 -15.31
CA ALA A 289 8.01 4.21 -14.30
C ALA A 289 6.94 5.26 -14.61
N VAL A 290 5.71 4.83 -14.90
CA VAL A 290 4.60 5.74 -15.25
C VAL A 290 3.73 6.01 -14.03
N ILE A 291 3.57 7.29 -13.69
CA ILE A 291 2.70 7.79 -12.62
C ILE A 291 1.37 8.30 -13.24
N PRO A 292 0.20 7.89 -12.76
CA PRO A 292 -1.09 8.36 -13.29
C PRO A 292 -1.28 9.89 -13.21
N SER A 293 -1.84 10.51 -14.25
CA SER A 293 -2.07 11.97 -14.34
C SER A 293 -3.33 12.48 -13.64
N ASP A 294 -4.18 11.60 -13.09
CA ASP A 294 -5.47 11.97 -12.46
C ASP A 294 -5.35 12.78 -11.15
N VAL A 295 -4.16 13.32 -10.86
CA VAL A 295 -3.86 14.23 -9.75
C VAL A 295 -3.66 15.64 -10.28
N ASN A 296 -4.76 16.33 -10.55
CA ASN A 296 -4.71 17.74 -10.89
C ASN A 296 -4.49 18.57 -9.62
N LEU A 297 -3.25 19.02 -9.40
CA LEU A 297 -2.82 19.84 -8.25
C LEU A 297 -3.49 21.23 -8.18
N GLU A 298 -4.30 21.61 -9.17
CA GLU A 298 -5.07 22.85 -9.19
C GLU A 298 -6.52 22.71 -8.67
N ARG A 299 -7.00 21.50 -8.34
CA ARG A 299 -8.37 21.33 -7.83
C ARG A 299 -8.43 21.39 -6.30
N SER A 300 -9.36 22.19 -5.82
CA SER A 300 -9.57 22.56 -4.42
C SER A 300 -9.70 21.36 -3.47
N ALA A 301 -9.09 21.55 -2.29
CA ALA A 301 -9.02 20.79 -1.03
C ALA A 301 -10.27 20.05 -0.48
N GLU A 302 -11.21 19.58 -1.30
CA GLU A 302 -12.41 18.86 -0.81
C GLU A 302 -12.48 17.38 -1.26
N GLU A 303 -11.50 16.87 -1.99
CA GLU A 303 -11.35 15.43 -2.27
C GLU A 303 -9.90 15.00 -2.02
N ASP A 304 -9.60 14.51 -0.81
CA ASP A 304 -8.28 14.00 -0.38
C ASP A 304 -7.83 12.72 -1.13
N TYR A 305 -8.65 12.19 -2.04
CA TYR A 305 -8.49 10.85 -2.60
C TYR A 305 -7.60 10.73 -3.87
N PRO A 306 -7.53 11.72 -4.81
CA PRO A 306 -6.72 11.56 -6.02
C PRO A 306 -5.21 11.60 -5.75
N GLN A 307 -4.75 12.42 -4.80
CA GLN A 307 -3.32 12.70 -4.54
C GLN A 307 -2.54 11.51 -3.97
N ARG A 308 -3.21 10.61 -3.24
CA ARG A 308 -2.61 9.43 -2.62
C ARG A 308 -2.01 8.46 -3.66
N ASN A 309 -2.65 8.33 -4.82
CA ASN A 309 -2.25 7.39 -5.87
C ASN A 309 -0.85 7.69 -6.45
N GLN A 310 -0.46 8.97 -6.56
CA GLN A 310 0.86 9.34 -7.06
C GLN A 310 1.96 8.99 -6.05
N LEU A 311 1.77 9.36 -4.78
CA LEU A 311 2.72 9.08 -3.72
C LEU A 311 2.85 7.58 -3.45
N ASP A 312 1.76 6.81 -3.57
CA ASP A 312 1.79 5.35 -3.44
C ASP A 312 2.61 4.70 -4.58
N LYS A 313 2.51 5.21 -5.81
CA LYS A 313 3.36 4.75 -6.92
C LYS A 313 4.83 5.09 -6.72
N ILE A 314 5.11 6.29 -6.23
CA ILE A 314 6.47 6.68 -5.83
C ILE A 314 7.00 5.77 -4.72
N ASN A 315 6.16 5.42 -3.74
CA ASN A 315 6.53 4.50 -2.68
C ASN A 315 6.91 3.13 -3.23
N GLY A 316 6.06 2.56 -4.09
CA GLY A 316 6.30 1.27 -4.74
C GLY A 316 7.62 1.25 -5.50
N LEU A 317 7.89 2.29 -6.30
CA LEU A 317 9.15 2.44 -7.01
C LEU A 317 10.36 2.46 -6.06
N LEU A 318 10.30 3.23 -4.98
CA LEU A 318 11.41 3.31 -4.03
C LEU A 318 11.61 2.01 -3.25
N ILE A 319 10.55 1.23 -3.01
CA ILE A 319 10.62 -0.09 -2.39
C ILE A 319 11.26 -1.11 -3.33
N GLU A 320 10.93 -1.08 -4.62
CA GLU A 320 11.56 -1.92 -5.64
C GLU A 320 13.06 -1.64 -5.73
N LEU A 321 13.46 -0.35 -5.79
CA LEU A 321 14.87 0.03 -5.79
C LEU A 321 15.59 -0.34 -4.50
N GLU A 322 14.92 -0.24 -3.34
CA GLU A 322 15.48 -0.71 -2.07
C GLU A 322 15.79 -2.21 -2.12
N ALA A 323 14.85 -3.03 -2.63
CA ALA A 323 15.06 -4.46 -2.77
C ALA A 323 16.21 -4.80 -3.74
N GLU A 324 16.33 -4.07 -4.85
CA GLU A 324 17.47 -4.22 -5.77
C GLU A 324 18.79 -3.92 -5.07
N ILE A 325 18.88 -2.78 -4.37
CA ILE A 325 20.08 -2.36 -3.64
C ILE A 325 20.46 -3.39 -2.58
N GLU A 326 19.49 -3.91 -1.83
CA GLU A 326 19.72 -4.96 -0.84
C GLU A 326 20.26 -6.24 -1.50
N SER A 327 19.72 -6.64 -2.66
CA SER A 327 20.19 -7.83 -3.40
C SER A 327 21.60 -7.70 -3.98
N GLU A 328 22.04 -6.47 -4.31
CA GLU A 328 23.39 -6.19 -4.82
C GLU A 328 24.47 -6.22 -3.72
N GLN A 329 24.07 -6.13 -2.46
CA GLN A 329 24.96 -6.10 -1.29
C GLN A 329 25.16 -7.48 -0.62
N GLU A 330 24.38 -8.50 -1.00
CA GLU A 330 24.48 -9.89 -0.55
C GLU A 330 25.48 -10.73 -1.37
#